data_AF-X1V157-F1
#
_entry.id   AF-X1V157-F1
#
_cell.length_a   1.000
_cell.length_b   1.000
_cell.length_c   1.000
_cell.angle_alpha   90.00
_cell.angle_beta   90.00
_cell.angle_gamma   90.00
#
_symmetry.space_group_name_H-M   'P 1'
#
loop_
_entity.id
_entity.type
_entity.pdbx_description
1 polymer ?
#
loop_
_entity_poly.entity_id
_entity_poly.type
_entity_poly.pdbx_seq_one_letter_code
_entity_poly.pdbx_strand_id
1 'polypeptide(L)'
;MFYLGANKIATTQQDTSPTGPPDILTRWYHDAGGNWVSNTGIEGASAAGQISNEHYDTPTGLADIGVARYGVFWLFIHFDGDLHVVYGIGTYKLALAEMALVPILPDAVRDFSTLAAKII
;
A
#
# COMPACT_ATOMS: atom_id res chain seq x y z
N MET A 1 -14.04 -8.45 9.34
CA MET A 1 -14.53 -9.85 9.20
C MET A 1 -15.00 -9.99 7.75
N PHE A 2 -14.39 -10.90 6.99
CA PHE A 2 -14.69 -11.08 5.56
C PHE A 2 -15.66 -12.23 5.33
N TYR A 3 -16.53 -12.05 4.34
CA TYR A 3 -17.49 -13.05 3.90
C TYR A 3 -17.39 -13.21 2.38
N LEU A 4 -17.43 -14.45 1.92
CA LEU A 4 -17.60 -14.78 0.50
C LEU A 4 -18.91 -15.56 0.36
N GLY A 5 -19.96 -14.85 -0.05
CA GLY A 5 -21.33 -15.36 0.03
C GLY A 5 -21.73 -15.62 1.48
N ALA A 6 -22.17 -16.85 1.78
CA ALA A 6 -22.54 -17.27 3.13
C ALA A 6 -21.35 -17.76 3.98
N ASN A 7 -20.15 -17.86 3.40
CA ASN A 7 -18.98 -18.42 4.08
C ASN A 7 -18.17 -17.33 4.77
N LYS A 8 -17.87 -17.54 6.05
CA LYS A 8 -16.92 -16.71 6.79
C LYS A 8 -15.50 -17.10 6.38
N ILE A 9 -14.68 -16.11 6.03
CA ILE A 9 -13.26 -16.32 5.76
C ILE A 9 -12.46 -15.98 7.02
N ALA A 10 -11.46 -16.83 7.31
CA ALA A 10 -10.48 -16.58 8.35
C ALA A 10 -9.19 -16.05 7.72
N THR A 11 -8.67 -14.95 8.27
CA THR A 11 -7.35 -14.42 7.93
C THR A 11 -6.37 -14.80 9.04
N THR A 12 -5.14 -15.17 8.69
CA THR A 12 -4.07 -15.39 9.66
C THR A 12 -3.36 -14.08 9.98
N GLN A 13 -2.58 -14.06 11.07
CA GLN A 13 -1.65 -12.97 11.31
C GLN A 13 -0.59 -12.96 10.21
N GLN A 14 -0.22 -11.77 9.72
CA GLN A 14 0.93 -11.59 8.84
C GLN A 14 2.08 -10.89 9.61
N ASP A 15 3.30 -11.37 9.40
CA ASP A 15 4.55 -10.84 9.96
C ASP A 15 5.35 -10.11 8.88
N THR A 16 5.34 -8.77 8.96
CA THR A 16 6.05 -7.89 8.04
C THR A 16 7.47 -7.51 8.54
N SER A 17 8.01 -8.24 9.52
CA SER A 17 9.34 -7.96 10.06
C SER A 17 10.45 -8.27 9.03
N PRO A 18 11.48 -7.43 8.93
CA PRO A 18 12.55 -7.61 7.92
C PRO A 18 13.46 -8.82 8.21
N THR A 19 13.41 -9.36 9.42
CA THR A 19 14.28 -10.46 9.87
C THR A 19 13.52 -11.79 9.82
N GLY A 20 13.60 -12.49 8.68
CA GLY A 20 12.92 -13.77 8.45
C GLY A 20 12.46 -13.91 7.00
N PRO A 21 11.59 -14.89 6.68
CA PRO A 21 10.76 -14.82 5.49
C PRO A 21 9.54 -13.94 5.78
N PRO A 22 9.56 -12.61 5.49
CA PRO A 22 8.42 -11.75 5.76
C PRO A 22 7.22 -12.15 4.90
N ASP A 23 6.03 -11.93 5.43
CA ASP A 23 4.84 -11.83 4.61
C ASP A 23 4.96 -10.59 3.71
N ILE A 24 4.73 -10.80 2.42
CA ILE A 24 5.04 -9.84 1.37
C ILE A 24 3.87 -8.89 1.16
N LEU A 25 4.17 -7.60 1.00
CA LEU A 25 3.18 -6.59 0.64
C LEU A 25 2.98 -6.55 -0.87
N THR A 26 1.73 -6.56 -1.31
CA THR A 26 1.37 -6.20 -2.68
C THR A 26 1.26 -4.68 -2.79
N ARG A 27 2.23 -4.04 -3.42
CA ARG A 27 2.29 -2.58 -3.57
C ARG A 27 1.59 -2.14 -4.84
N TRP A 28 0.80 -1.09 -4.77
CA TRP A 28 0.06 -0.52 -5.90
C TRP A 28 0.45 0.93 -6.14
N TYR A 29 0.77 1.24 -7.39
CA TYR A 29 1.12 2.55 -7.92
C TYR A 29 0.83 2.59 -9.43
N HIS A 30 0.96 3.74 -10.08
CA HIS A 30 0.77 3.84 -11.53
C HIS A 30 2.08 3.62 -12.30
N ASP A 31 2.00 2.99 -13.47
CA ASP A 31 3.12 2.94 -14.41
C ASP A 31 3.25 4.24 -15.24
N ALA A 32 4.21 4.28 -16.16
CA ALA A 32 4.41 5.42 -17.06
C ALA A 32 3.22 5.69 -18.00
N GLY A 33 2.32 4.73 -18.19
CA GLY A 33 1.09 4.86 -18.96
C GLY A 33 -0.12 5.30 -18.14
N GLY A 34 0.05 5.53 -16.83
CA GLY A 34 -1.05 5.86 -15.92
C GLY A 34 -1.95 4.67 -15.61
N ASN A 35 -1.49 3.44 -15.80
CA ASN A 35 -2.21 2.24 -15.42
C ASN A 35 -1.79 1.81 -14.00
N TRP A 36 -2.76 1.33 -13.22
CA TRP A 36 -2.43 0.64 -11.98
C TRP A 36 -1.59 -0.60 -12.24
N VAL A 37 -0.45 -0.69 -11.57
CA VAL A 37 0.41 -1.87 -11.55
C VAL A 37 0.66 -2.28 -10.11
N SER A 38 1.01 -3.55 -9.93
CA SER A 38 1.36 -4.12 -8.63
C SER A 38 2.75 -4.71 -8.60
N ASN A 39 3.46 -4.56 -7.49
CA ASN A 39 4.77 -5.16 -7.24
C ASN A 39 4.84 -5.84 -5.86
N THR A 40 5.36 -7.06 -5.82
CA THR A 40 5.61 -7.86 -4.61
C THR A 40 7.10 -7.93 -4.22
N GLY A 41 7.99 -7.35 -5.04
CA GLY A 41 9.42 -7.29 -4.80
C GLY A 41 9.87 -6.15 -3.88
N ILE A 42 11.18 -5.94 -3.85
CA ILE A 42 11.81 -4.79 -3.17
C ILE A 42 11.41 -3.49 -3.90
N GLU A 43 11.17 -2.43 -3.12
CA GLU A 43 10.94 -1.08 -3.62
C GLU A 43 11.78 -0.11 -2.77
N GLY A 44 12.60 0.72 -3.43
CA GLY A 44 13.61 1.52 -2.77
C GLY A 44 14.59 0.69 -1.93
N ALA A 45 14.98 1.20 -0.75
CA ALA A 45 15.76 0.45 0.23
C ALA A 45 14.95 -0.54 1.09
N SER A 46 13.66 -0.74 0.82
CA SER A 46 12.77 -1.51 1.70
C SER A 46 12.60 -2.96 1.27
N ALA A 47 12.66 -3.88 2.23
CA ALA A 47 12.41 -5.30 1.99
C ALA A 47 10.98 -5.54 1.48
N ALA A 48 10.73 -6.71 0.88
CA ALA A 48 9.44 -7.06 0.29
C ALA A 48 8.24 -7.03 1.26
N GLY A 49 8.46 -7.20 2.57
CA GLY A 49 7.43 -7.03 3.60
C GLY A 49 7.28 -5.61 4.15
N GLN A 50 8.11 -4.65 3.70
CA GLN A 50 8.15 -3.29 4.24
C GLN A 50 7.68 -2.26 3.22
N ILE A 51 7.12 -1.17 3.75
CA ILE A 51 6.77 0.01 2.98
C ILE A 51 8.01 0.89 2.86
N SER A 52 8.34 1.28 1.64
CA SER A 52 9.39 2.28 1.42
C SER A 52 8.86 3.68 1.65
N ASN A 53 9.63 4.49 2.37
CA ASN A 53 9.37 5.92 2.52
C ASN A 53 10.25 6.76 1.59
N GLU A 54 10.68 6.19 0.46
CA GLU A 54 11.48 6.88 -0.55
C GLU A 54 10.62 7.50 -1.64
N HIS A 55 9.51 6.86 -2.01
CA HIS A 55 8.70 7.30 -3.15
C HIS A 55 7.22 7.41 -2.84
N TYR A 56 6.55 8.29 -3.58
CA TYR A 56 5.11 8.41 -3.65
C TYR A 56 4.64 8.18 -5.09
N ASP A 57 3.34 7.94 -5.26
CA ASP A 57 2.75 7.64 -6.55
C ASP A 57 2.45 8.90 -7.38
N THR A 58 2.65 8.82 -8.70
CA THR A 58 2.31 9.85 -9.67
C THR A 58 1.61 9.21 -10.86
N PRO A 59 0.87 9.96 -11.70
CA PRO A 59 0.23 9.40 -12.90
C PRO A 59 1.19 8.75 -13.92
N THR A 60 2.50 8.82 -13.72
CA THR A 60 3.51 8.30 -14.64
C THR A 60 4.59 7.45 -13.95
N GLY A 61 4.35 6.97 -12.73
CA GLY A 61 5.37 6.23 -11.97
C GLY A 61 5.56 6.72 -10.54
N LEU A 62 6.55 6.13 -9.89
CA LEU A 62 7.02 6.55 -8.57
C LEU A 62 7.94 7.77 -8.67
N ALA A 63 7.85 8.67 -7.68
CA ALA A 63 8.71 9.85 -7.57
C ALA A 63 9.18 10.08 -6.13
N ASP A 64 10.33 10.73 -5.97
CA ASP A 64 10.99 10.92 -4.67
C ASP A 64 10.17 11.72 -3.66
N ILE A 65 10.04 11.17 -2.45
CA ILE A 65 9.63 11.92 -1.27
C ILE A 65 10.81 12.82 -0.89
N GLY A 66 10.70 14.09 -1.24
CA GLY A 66 11.77 15.06 -1.00
C GLY A 66 12.12 15.24 0.50
N VAL A 67 13.23 15.94 0.75
CA VAL A 67 13.75 16.16 2.11
C VAL A 67 12.72 16.84 3.02
N ALA A 68 12.61 16.34 4.26
CA ALA A 68 11.67 16.83 5.27
C ALA A 68 10.21 16.88 4.76
N ARG A 69 9.83 15.83 4.03
CA ARG A 69 8.46 15.53 3.61
C ARG A 69 8.09 14.11 4.03
N TYR A 70 6.81 13.81 3.96
CA TYR A 70 6.22 12.51 4.23
C TYR A 70 5.48 12.01 3.00
N GLY A 71 5.60 10.71 2.72
CA GLY A 71 4.64 9.97 1.92
C GLY A 71 3.39 9.64 2.74
N VAL A 72 2.37 9.11 2.08
CA VAL A 72 1.21 8.54 2.78
C VAL A 72 0.92 7.21 2.11
N PHE A 73 0.75 6.16 2.90
CA PHE A 73 0.55 4.81 2.41
C PHE A 73 -0.71 4.24 3.05
N TRP A 74 -1.53 3.58 2.24
CA TRP A 74 -2.81 3.05 2.68
C TRP A 74 -2.73 1.52 2.68
N LEU A 75 -2.75 0.93 3.86
CA LEU A 75 -2.67 -0.52 4.06
C LEU A 75 -4.07 -1.10 4.08
N PHE A 76 -4.29 -2.11 3.24
CA PHE A 76 -5.53 -2.83 3.09
C PHE A 76 -5.31 -4.31 3.38
N ILE A 77 -6.31 -4.94 3.98
CA ILE A 77 -6.39 -6.40 4.09
C ILE A 77 -7.34 -6.87 2.99
N HIS A 78 -6.84 -7.70 2.08
CA HIS A 78 -7.63 -8.32 1.03
C HIS A 78 -8.43 -9.51 1.57
N PHE A 79 -9.47 -9.96 0.86
CA PHE A 79 -10.40 -10.97 1.37
C PHE A 79 -9.76 -12.33 1.68
N ASP A 80 -8.64 -12.64 1.03
CA ASP A 80 -7.82 -13.84 1.27
C ASP A 80 -6.83 -13.69 2.44
N GLY A 81 -6.72 -12.48 3.01
CA GLY A 81 -5.84 -12.15 4.12
C GLY A 81 -4.54 -11.47 3.71
N ASP A 82 -4.26 -11.33 2.42
CA ASP A 82 -3.04 -10.68 1.94
C ASP A 82 -3.06 -9.16 2.21
N LEU A 83 -1.87 -8.62 2.49
CA LEU A 83 -1.68 -7.20 2.73
C LEU A 83 -1.36 -6.45 1.43
N HIS A 84 -2.18 -5.45 1.15
CA HIS A 84 -2.05 -4.59 -0.02
C HIS A 84 -1.73 -3.17 0.44
N VAL A 85 -0.75 -2.53 -0.19
CA VAL A 85 -0.41 -1.13 0.09
C VAL A 85 -0.65 -0.30 -1.16
N VAL A 86 -1.50 0.71 -1.06
CA VAL A 86 -1.67 1.72 -2.11
C VAL A 86 -0.84 2.94 -1.76
N TYR A 87 0.05 3.32 -2.67
CA TYR A 87 0.92 4.48 -2.50
C TYR A 87 0.10 5.76 -2.63
N GLY A 88 0.40 6.74 -1.79
CA GLY A 88 -0.25 8.04 -1.82
C GLY A 88 0.25 8.88 -2.99
N ILE A 89 -0.63 9.74 -3.49
CA ILE A 89 -0.42 10.51 -4.73
C ILE A 89 0.32 11.85 -4.52
N GLY A 90 1.05 12.00 -3.42
CA GLY A 90 1.71 13.26 -3.12
C GLY A 90 2.74 13.18 -2.00
N THR A 91 3.46 14.30 -1.87
CA THR A 91 4.52 14.50 -0.86
C THR A 91 4.21 15.71 0.01
N TYR A 92 4.17 15.52 1.32
CA TYR A 92 3.51 16.44 2.24
C TYR A 92 4.39 16.91 3.39
N LYS A 93 4.03 18.03 4.02
CA LYS A 93 4.41 18.30 5.42
C LYS A 93 3.47 17.53 6.34
N LEU A 94 3.89 17.23 7.57
CA LEU A 94 3.17 16.35 8.50
C LEU A 94 1.66 16.65 8.59
N ALA A 95 1.28 17.91 8.86
CA ALA A 95 -0.13 18.29 8.97
C ALA A 95 -0.96 18.01 7.71
N LEU A 96 -0.35 18.14 6.52
CA LEU A 96 -1.03 17.80 5.26
C LEU A 96 -1.07 16.28 5.03
N ALA A 97 -0.02 15.56 5.46
CA ALA A 97 0.01 14.10 5.40
C ALA A 97 -1.12 13.51 6.26
N GLU A 98 -1.34 14.05 7.46
CA GLU A 98 -2.44 13.65 8.36
C GLU A 98 -3.82 13.88 7.73
N MET A 99 -3.97 14.94 6.94
CA MET A 99 -5.21 15.30 6.24
C MET A 99 -5.40 14.62 4.88
N ALA A 100 -4.38 13.93 4.36
CA ALA A 100 -4.47 13.24 3.07
C ALA A 100 -5.60 12.20 3.08
N LEU A 101 -6.31 12.10 1.96
CA LEU A 101 -7.41 11.16 1.76
C LEU A 101 -6.94 9.94 0.95
N VAL A 102 -7.70 8.86 1.07
CA VAL A 102 -7.48 7.65 0.27
C VAL A 102 -7.58 8.04 -1.22
N PRO A 103 -6.59 7.72 -2.06
CA PRO A 103 -6.65 7.99 -3.49
C PRO A 103 -7.70 7.10 -4.16
N ILE A 104 -7.90 7.30 -5.47
CA ILE A 104 -8.60 6.29 -6.28
C ILE A 104 -7.85 4.96 -6.11
N LEU A 105 -8.59 3.87 -5.93
CA LEU A 105 -8.02 2.55 -5.68
C LEU A 105 -8.05 1.74 -6.98
N PRO A 106 -7.07 0.84 -7.20
CA PRO A 106 -7.20 -0.20 -8.21
C PRO A 106 -8.40 -1.09 -7.90
N ASP A 107 -9.08 -1.58 -8.95
CA ASP A 107 -10.32 -2.37 -8.81
C ASP A 107 -10.14 -3.56 -7.85
N ALA A 108 -9.00 -4.25 -7.92
CA ALA A 108 -8.68 -5.37 -7.03
C ALA A 108 -8.73 -4.99 -5.53
N VAL A 109 -8.22 -3.82 -5.16
CA VAL A 109 -8.23 -3.36 -3.76
C VAL A 109 -9.59 -2.77 -3.40
N ARG A 110 -10.24 -2.03 -4.32
CA ARG A 110 -11.54 -1.41 -4.09
C ARG A 110 -12.62 -2.44 -3.81
N ASP A 111 -12.67 -3.50 -4.60
CA ASP A 111 -13.81 -4.41 -4.65
C ASP A 111 -13.68 -5.55 -3.62
N PHE A 112 -12.45 -5.84 -3.16
CA PHE A 112 -12.16 -7.04 -2.38
C PHE A 112 -11.35 -6.83 -1.10
N SER A 113 -11.04 -5.58 -0.72
CA SER A 113 -10.27 -5.30 0.49
C SER A 113 -10.98 -4.37 1.47
N THR A 114 -10.47 -4.33 2.71
CA THR A 114 -10.85 -3.34 3.71
C THR A 114 -9.65 -2.51 4.13
N LEU A 115 -9.86 -1.21 4.39
CA LEU A 115 -8.80 -0.32 4.86
C LEU A 115 -8.43 -0.69 6.30
N ALA A 116 -7.16 -1.04 6.52
CA ALA A 116 -6.64 -1.41 7.83
C ALA A 116 -5.92 -0.24 8.50
N ALA A 117 -5.11 0.51 7.76
CA ALA A 117 -4.34 1.61 8.31
C ALA A 117 -3.97 2.68 7.28
N LYS A 118 -3.75 3.88 7.79
CA LYS A 118 -3.01 4.95 7.14
C LYS A 118 -1.63 5.02 7.78
N ILE A 119 -0.58 5.05 6.96
CA ILE A 119 0.82 5.11 7.39
C ILE A 119 1.42 6.39 6.78
N ILE A 120 2.18 7.12 7.58
CA ILE A 120 2.82 8.41 7.25
C ILE A 120 4.31 8.30 7.57
#